data_AF-A0A1F8X8V2-F1
#
_entry.id   AF-A0A1F8X8V2-F1
#
_cell.length_a   1.000
_cell.length_b   1.000
_cell.length_c   1.000
_cell.angle_alpha   90.00
_cell.angle_beta   90.00
_cell.angle_gamma   90.00
#
_symmetry.space_group_name_H-M   'P 1'
#
loop_
_entity.id
_entity.type
_entity.pdbx_description
1 polymer ?
#
loop_
_entity_poly.entity_id
_entity_poly.type
_entity_poly.pdbx_seq_one_letter_code
_entity_poly.pdbx_strand_id
1 'polypeptide(L)'
;MEFRSCKKILVKGLQLGFALSLVAGIAPVKASAQDAAQDPAAAAPAEAVVAAAPAESGDAALGKMYFTGQKAFASGAPACISCHSAGVGELGGGRLGPDLTKVYADESKKPLLSAAWINAGSPVMAPVFSNKNVSDEEVSHLRAFFEEQAKAEVKASSTGTFTIIGLGGFVGILIVFNIIWSGRYRNRNKGTAHDALWRNYGGKGGR
;
A
#
# COMPACT_ATOMS: atom_id res chain seq x y z
N MET A 1 4.26 -9.33 57.99
CA MET A 1 5.04 -10.09 56.99
C MET A 1 4.33 -9.99 55.64
N GLU A 2 5.05 -10.15 54.51
CA GLU A 2 4.51 -10.31 53.12
C GLU A 2 4.19 -9.07 52.24
N PHE A 3 5.00 -7.99 52.22
CA PHE A 3 4.92 -6.96 51.15
C PHE A 3 6.00 -7.09 50.06
N ARG A 4 6.99 -7.99 50.23
CA ARG A 4 8.07 -8.21 49.26
C ARG A 4 7.72 -9.20 48.14
N SER A 5 6.62 -9.94 48.28
CA SER A 5 6.23 -11.01 47.36
C SER A 5 5.56 -10.48 46.07
N CYS A 6 4.66 -9.48 46.17
CA CYS A 6 3.93 -8.95 45.01
C CYS A 6 4.79 -8.22 43.97
N LYS A 7 5.88 -7.54 44.38
CA LYS A 7 6.75 -6.82 43.42
C LYS A 7 7.55 -7.79 42.54
N LYS A 8 7.90 -8.98 43.05
CA LYS A 8 8.58 -10.02 42.28
C LYS A 8 7.65 -10.71 41.26
N ILE A 9 6.37 -10.81 41.56
CA ILE A 9 5.35 -11.35 40.64
C ILE A 9 5.12 -10.40 39.45
N LEU A 10 5.08 -9.08 39.72
CA LEU A 10 4.92 -8.05 38.69
C LEU A 10 6.13 -7.96 37.73
N VAL A 11 7.36 -8.11 38.25
CA VAL A 11 8.58 -8.08 37.42
C VAL A 11 8.79 -9.39 36.65
N LYS A 12 8.41 -10.55 37.22
CA LYS A 12 8.46 -11.83 36.50
C LYS A 12 7.40 -11.93 35.39
N GLY A 13 6.22 -11.35 35.56
CA GLY A 13 5.21 -11.23 34.50
C GLY A 13 5.67 -10.35 33.33
N LEU A 14 6.41 -9.28 33.63
CA LEU A 14 6.99 -8.38 32.63
C LEU A 14 8.18 -9.01 31.87
N GLN A 15 8.94 -9.90 32.52
CA GLN A 15 10.07 -10.62 31.89
C GLN A 15 9.59 -11.85 31.07
N LEU A 16 8.56 -12.57 31.52
CA LEU A 16 8.00 -13.69 30.74
C LEU A 16 7.14 -13.25 29.55
N GLY A 17 6.47 -12.09 29.63
CA GLY A 17 5.75 -11.52 28.49
C GLY A 17 6.65 -10.99 27.37
N PHE A 18 7.92 -10.71 27.67
CA PHE A 18 8.90 -10.23 26.69
C PHE A 18 9.75 -11.37 26.08
N ALA A 19 9.83 -12.53 26.75
CA ALA A 19 10.61 -13.68 26.27
C ALA A 19 9.81 -14.68 25.40
N LEU A 20 8.47 -14.62 25.38
CA LEU A 20 7.62 -15.48 24.53
C LEU A 20 7.00 -14.72 23.36
N SER A 21 7.76 -13.79 22.77
CA SER A 21 7.38 -13.12 21.52
C SER A 21 8.48 -13.20 20.46
N LEU A 22 9.46 -14.11 20.63
CA LEU A 22 10.61 -14.24 19.73
C LEU A 22 10.76 -15.61 19.05
N VAL A 23 9.83 -16.55 19.22
CA VAL A 23 9.82 -17.80 18.44
C VAL A 23 8.37 -18.21 18.17
N ALA A 24 8.05 -18.47 16.89
CA ALA A 24 6.76 -18.81 16.29
C ALA A 24 5.92 -17.60 15.82
N GLY A 25 5.63 -17.40 14.55
CA GLY A 25 5.93 -18.17 13.36
C GLY A 25 5.63 -17.34 12.13
N ILE A 26 6.65 -17.10 11.31
CA ILE A 26 6.48 -16.68 9.92
C ILE A 26 6.18 -17.96 9.15
N ALA A 27 4.91 -18.24 8.90
CA ALA A 27 4.49 -19.25 7.93
C ALA A 27 4.15 -18.54 6.62
N PRO A 28 4.86 -18.79 5.50
CA PRO A 28 4.30 -18.47 4.20
C PRO A 28 3.14 -19.44 3.96
N VAL A 29 1.95 -18.90 3.68
CA VAL A 29 0.86 -19.70 3.09
C VAL A 29 1.33 -20.10 1.69
N LYS A 30 1.93 -21.29 1.59
CA LYS A 30 2.11 -22.00 0.31
C LYS A 30 0.72 -22.41 -0.14
N ALA A 31 0.23 -21.75 -1.19
CA ALA A 31 -0.85 -22.28 -2.00
C ALA A 31 -0.31 -23.51 -2.73
N SER A 32 -0.78 -24.69 -2.33
CA SER A 32 -0.51 -25.96 -3.01
C SER A 32 -1.46 -26.08 -4.19
N ALA A 33 -1.00 -25.81 -5.40
CA ALA A 33 -1.56 -26.43 -6.60
C ALA A 33 -0.82 -27.75 -6.79
N GLN A 34 -1.57 -28.85 -6.82
CA GLN A 34 -1.04 -30.19 -7.04
C GLN A 34 -0.59 -30.34 -8.50
N ASP A 35 0.63 -30.86 -8.65
CA ASP A 35 1.21 -31.31 -9.89
C ASP A 35 0.78 -32.76 -10.15
N ALA A 36 0.38 -33.05 -11.39
CA ALA A 36 0.27 -34.40 -11.93
C ALA A 36 0.40 -34.34 -13.47
N ALA A 37 1.65 -34.17 -13.90
CA ALA A 37 2.32 -34.96 -14.93
C ALA A 37 1.55 -35.34 -16.21
N GLN A 38 2.01 -34.78 -17.34
CA GLN A 38 2.29 -35.57 -18.55
C GLN A 38 3.62 -35.13 -19.17
N ASP A 39 4.48 -36.13 -19.39
CA ASP A 39 5.84 -36.09 -19.92
C ASP A 39 5.91 -35.74 -21.43
N PRO A 40 7.12 -35.50 -21.98
CA PRO A 40 7.35 -34.62 -23.12
C PRO A 40 7.36 -35.34 -24.48
N ALA A 41 6.99 -34.62 -25.52
CA ALA A 41 7.31 -34.98 -26.90
C ALA A 41 7.97 -33.78 -27.59
N ALA A 42 9.16 -34.04 -28.12
CA ALA A 42 10.05 -33.11 -28.77
C ALA A 42 9.45 -32.48 -30.04
N ALA A 43 9.67 -31.17 -30.19
CA ALA A 43 9.81 -30.53 -31.50
C ALA A 43 10.79 -29.35 -31.35
N ALA A 44 11.83 -29.37 -32.19
CA ALA A 44 12.90 -28.39 -32.28
C ALA A 44 12.40 -27.00 -32.75
N PRO A 45 13.22 -25.93 -32.61
CA PRO A 45 12.74 -24.56 -32.55
C PRO A 45 12.49 -24.00 -33.95
N ALA A 46 11.32 -23.44 -34.18
CA ALA A 46 11.14 -22.40 -35.18
C ALA A 46 11.39 -21.06 -34.50
N GLU A 47 12.54 -20.44 -34.78
CA GLU A 47 12.77 -19.03 -34.49
C GLU A 47 11.71 -18.19 -35.20
N ALA A 48 10.60 -17.97 -34.50
CA ALA A 48 9.72 -16.85 -34.79
C ALA A 48 10.50 -15.61 -34.36
N VAL A 49 11.13 -14.96 -35.34
CA VAL A 49 11.69 -13.62 -35.20
C VAL A 49 10.52 -12.73 -34.80
N VAL A 50 10.37 -12.51 -33.48
CA VAL A 50 9.43 -11.55 -32.95
C VAL A 50 10.01 -10.20 -33.38
N ALA A 51 9.47 -9.64 -34.45
CA ALA A 51 9.73 -8.26 -34.82
C ALA A 51 9.32 -7.43 -33.60
N ALA A 52 10.32 -7.02 -32.81
CA ALA A 52 10.11 -6.12 -31.71
C ALA A 52 9.42 -4.88 -32.30
N ALA A 53 8.23 -4.57 -31.80
CA ALA A 53 7.59 -3.30 -32.10
C ALA A 53 8.63 -2.18 -31.95
N PRO A 54 8.64 -1.17 -32.83
CA PRO A 54 9.61 -0.09 -32.71
C PRO A 54 9.51 0.48 -31.31
N ALA A 55 10.62 0.39 -30.56
CA ALA A 55 10.70 0.97 -29.24
C ALA A 55 10.33 2.45 -29.34
N GLU A 56 9.51 2.94 -28.41
CA GLU A 56 9.23 4.37 -28.32
C GLU A 56 10.57 5.13 -28.27
N SER A 57 10.67 6.21 -29.04
CA SER A 57 11.92 6.97 -29.18
C SER A 57 12.31 7.75 -27.92
N GLY A 58 11.45 7.77 -26.91
CA GLY A 58 11.66 8.48 -25.65
C GLY A 58 12.47 7.70 -24.62
N ASP A 59 13.05 8.43 -23.67
CA ASP A 59 13.65 7.89 -22.44
C ASP A 59 12.58 7.63 -21.36
N ALA A 60 12.41 6.36 -20.98
CA ALA A 60 11.46 5.90 -19.96
C ALA A 60 11.78 6.40 -18.54
N ALA A 61 13.05 6.59 -18.18
CA ALA A 61 13.43 7.15 -16.89
C ALA A 61 13.02 8.62 -16.79
N LEU A 62 13.22 9.39 -17.87
CA LEU A 62 12.70 10.77 -17.97
C LEU A 62 11.18 10.79 -17.90
N GLY A 63 10.50 9.87 -18.61
CA GLY A 63 9.04 9.73 -18.55
C GLY A 63 8.53 9.49 -17.13
N LYS A 64 9.20 8.61 -16.38
CA LYS A 64 8.88 8.35 -14.97
C LYS A 64 9.04 9.60 -14.10
N MET A 65 10.08 10.41 -14.33
CA MET A 65 10.30 11.65 -13.58
C MET A 65 9.21 12.69 -13.85
N TYR A 66 8.76 12.82 -15.10
CA TYR A 66 7.61 13.67 -15.44
C TYR A 66 6.31 13.15 -14.83
N PHE A 67 6.05 11.84 -14.93
CA PHE A 67 4.85 11.21 -14.37
C PHE A 67 4.75 11.43 -12.86
N THR A 68 5.84 11.17 -12.13
CA THR A 68 5.91 11.29 -10.67
C THR A 68 6.05 12.73 -10.17
N GLY A 69 6.33 13.68 -11.06
CA GLY A 69 6.58 15.08 -10.70
C GLY A 69 7.96 15.36 -10.11
N GLN A 70 8.89 14.41 -10.19
CA GLN A 70 10.30 14.66 -9.84
C GLN A 70 10.92 15.69 -10.78
N LYS A 71 10.48 15.70 -12.05
CA LYS A 71 10.79 16.73 -13.03
C LYS A 71 9.51 17.45 -13.41
N ALA A 72 9.51 18.77 -13.27
CA ALA A 72 8.42 19.60 -13.75
C ALA A 72 8.42 19.66 -15.29
N PHE A 73 7.22 19.64 -15.89
CA PHE A 73 7.04 19.97 -17.30
C PHE A 73 7.47 21.42 -17.58
N ALA A 74 7.94 21.69 -18.79
CA ALA A 74 8.41 23.03 -19.18
C ALA A 74 7.31 24.11 -19.03
N SER A 75 6.05 23.75 -19.30
CA SER A 75 4.88 24.63 -19.13
C SER A 75 4.41 24.78 -17.67
N GLY A 76 5.02 24.04 -16.74
CA GLY A 76 4.60 23.94 -15.35
C GLY A 76 3.27 23.20 -15.17
N ALA A 77 2.93 22.30 -16.09
CA ALA A 77 1.78 21.40 -15.95
C ALA A 77 1.92 20.50 -14.70
N PRO A 78 0.80 20.06 -14.10
CA PRO A 78 0.86 19.18 -12.95
C PRO A 78 1.35 17.78 -13.34
N ALA A 79 2.01 17.11 -12.40
CA ALA A 79 2.45 15.74 -12.56
C ALA A 79 1.27 14.77 -12.71
N CYS A 80 1.37 13.81 -13.62
CA CYS A 80 0.30 12.85 -13.92
C CYS A 80 -0.12 12.02 -12.68
N ILE A 81 0.84 11.74 -11.79
CA ILE A 81 0.62 10.94 -10.57
C ILE A 81 -0.41 11.56 -9.61
N SER A 82 -0.69 12.86 -9.71
CA SER A 82 -1.68 13.52 -8.83
C SER A 82 -3.09 12.94 -9.05
N CYS A 83 -3.37 12.48 -10.26
CA CYS A 83 -4.69 11.97 -10.65
C CYS A 83 -4.66 10.49 -11.03
N HIS A 84 -3.55 10.01 -11.58
CA HIS A 84 -3.41 8.65 -12.10
C HIS A 84 -2.45 7.78 -11.28
N SER A 85 -2.72 6.48 -11.27
CA SER A 85 -1.76 5.45 -10.88
C SER A 85 -1.08 4.89 -12.13
N ALA A 86 0.17 4.43 -11.99
CA ALA A 86 0.88 3.71 -13.04
C ALA A 86 1.81 2.64 -12.45
N GLY A 87 1.43 2.05 -11.31
CA GLY A 87 2.20 0.97 -10.67
C GLY A 87 3.54 1.43 -10.08
N VAL A 88 3.76 2.75 -9.99
CA VAL A 88 4.98 3.35 -9.44
C VAL A 88 4.78 3.83 -8.00
N GLY A 89 5.81 3.61 -7.18
CA GLY A 89 5.81 3.97 -5.76
C GLY A 89 5.03 2.98 -4.89
N GLU A 90 5.40 2.89 -3.61
CA GLU A 90 4.79 1.94 -2.67
C GLU A 90 3.40 2.35 -2.21
N LEU A 91 3.12 3.67 -2.27
CA LEU A 91 1.80 4.25 -2.00
C LEU A 91 0.94 4.36 -3.27
N GLY A 92 1.50 4.03 -4.44
CA GLY A 92 0.85 4.19 -5.74
C GLY A 92 0.71 5.66 -6.17
N GLY A 93 -0.31 5.93 -7.00
CA GLY A 93 -0.67 7.28 -7.47
C GLY A 93 -2.13 7.64 -7.21
N GLY A 94 -2.59 8.71 -7.84
CA GLY A 94 -3.96 9.19 -7.75
C GLY A 94 -4.97 8.16 -8.27
N ARG A 95 -6.21 8.27 -7.76
CA ARG A 95 -7.35 7.41 -8.16
C ARG A 95 -8.50 8.18 -8.80
N LEU A 96 -8.26 9.45 -9.15
CA LEU A 96 -9.26 10.28 -9.83
C LEU A 96 -9.38 9.90 -11.31
N GLY A 97 -8.23 9.59 -11.94
CA GLY A 97 -8.15 9.07 -13.29
C GLY A 97 -8.00 7.55 -13.33
N PRO A 98 -8.13 6.93 -14.52
CA PRO A 98 -7.87 5.51 -14.72
C PRO A 98 -6.43 5.12 -14.41
N ASP A 99 -6.23 3.85 -14.05
CA ASP A 99 -4.89 3.28 -13.88
C ASP A 99 -4.19 3.12 -15.24
N LEU A 100 -3.03 3.76 -15.38
CA LEU A 100 -2.24 3.78 -16.61
C LEU A 100 -1.19 2.66 -16.66
N THR A 101 -1.08 1.80 -15.65
CA THR A 101 -0.05 0.74 -15.60
C THR A 101 -0.05 -0.15 -16.84
N LYS A 102 -1.23 -0.43 -17.41
CA LYS A 102 -1.40 -1.26 -18.61
C LYS A 102 -1.96 -0.48 -19.80
N VAL A 103 -1.86 0.86 -19.80
CA VAL A 103 -2.41 1.68 -20.89
C VAL A 103 -1.76 1.36 -22.24
N TYR A 104 -0.48 1.01 -22.22
CA TYR A 104 0.31 0.72 -23.42
C TYR A 104 0.16 -0.74 -23.92
N ALA A 105 -0.45 -1.62 -23.12
CA ALA A 105 -0.71 -3.00 -23.52
C ALA A 105 -1.85 -3.12 -24.55
N ASP A 106 -2.64 -2.08 -24.72
CA ASP A 106 -3.80 -2.02 -25.60
C ASP A 106 -3.56 -0.97 -26.69
N GLU A 107 -3.33 -1.43 -27.93
CA GLU A 107 -3.07 -0.57 -29.08
C GLU A 107 -4.16 0.49 -29.29
N SER A 108 -5.43 0.18 -28.95
CA SER A 108 -6.54 1.13 -29.11
C SER A 108 -6.43 2.35 -28.20
N LYS A 109 -5.63 2.27 -27.12
CA LYS A 109 -5.44 3.33 -26.14
C LYS A 109 -4.22 4.21 -26.42
N LYS A 110 -3.30 3.79 -27.30
CA LYS A 110 -2.12 4.59 -27.64
C LYS A 110 -2.43 5.98 -28.20
N PRO A 111 -3.48 6.20 -29.01
CA PRO A 111 -3.87 7.56 -29.43
C PRO A 111 -4.23 8.50 -28.26
N LEU A 112 -4.67 7.94 -27.13
CA LEU A 112 -4.98 8.68 -25.89
C LEU A 112 -3.72 9.14 -25.15
N LEU A 113 -2.53 8.71 -25.59
CA LEU A 113 -1.23 9.18 -25.09
C LEU A 113 -0.63 10.22 -26.05
N SER A 114 -1.45 10.90 -26.85
CA SER A 114 -1.02 12.03 -27.68
C SER A 114 -1.02 13.33 -26.90
N ALA A 115 -0.11 14.26 -27.24
CA ALA A 115 -0.12 15.60 -26.63
C ALA A 115 -1.48 16.28 -26.87
N ALA A 116 -2.05 16.13 -28.07
CA ALA A 116 -3.39 16.62 -28.39
C ALA A 116 -4.47 16.09 -27.43
N TRP A 117 -4.49 14.78 -27.18
CA TRP A 117 -5.44 14.20 -26.23
C TRP A 117 -5.18 14.63 -24.79
N ILE A 118 -3.91 14.68 -24.36
CA ILE A 118 -3.54 15.09 -23.01
C ILE A 118 -3.99 16.53 -22.73
N ASN A 119 -3.78 17.41 -23.70
CA ASN A 119 -4.04 18.85 -23.56
C ASN A 119 -5.53 19.21 -23.72
N ALA A 120 -6.33 18.43 -24.48
CA ALA A 120 -7.70 18.82 -24.82
C ALA A 120 -8.73 17.68 -24.87
N GLY A 121 -8.32 16.42 -24.76
CA GLY A 121 -9.16 15.26 -25.10
C GLY A 121 -10.17 14.82 -24.03
N SER A 122 -10.02 15.23 -22.77
CA SER A 122 -10.94 14.81 -21.69
C SER A 122 -11.53 15.99 -20.91
N PRO A 123 -12.78 15.88 -20.42
CA PRO A 123 -13.45 16.98 -19.72
C PRO A 123 -12.79 17.35 -18.38
N VAL A 124 -12.05 16.43 -17.76
CA VAL A 124 -11.39 16.66 -16.47
C VAL A 124 -9.95 17.14 -16.65
N MET A 125 -9.20 16.55 -17.59
CA MET A 125 -7.79 16.90 -17.81
C MET A 125 -7.63 18.15 -18.68
N ALA A 126 -8.48 18.35 -19.70
CA ALA A 126 -8.37 19.48 -20.61
C ALA A 126 -8.29 20.85 -19.91
N PRO A 127 -9.17 21.22 -18.95
CA PRO A 127 -9.06 22.54 -18.31
C PRO A 127 -7.78 22.71 -17.48
N VAL A 128 -7.15 21.61 -17.05
CA VAL A 128 -5.90 21.63 -16.28
C VAL A 128 -4.69 21.84 -17.19
N PHE A 129 -4.69 21.22 -18.36
CA PHE A 129 -3.56 21.21 -19.30
C PHE A 129 -3.71 22.22 -20.44
N SER A 130 -4.89 22.80 -20.69
CA SER A 130 -5.15 23.72 -21.80
C SER A 130 -4.25 24.95 -21.80
N ASN A 131 -3.96 25.51 -20.62
CA ASN A 131 -3.05 26.66 -20.45
C ASN A 131 -1.60 26.25 -20.16
N LYS A 132 -1.36 24.96 -19.93
CA LYS A 132 -0.06 24.40 -19.51
C LYS A 132 0.19 23.13 -20.31
N ASN A 133 0.37 23.31 -21.61
CA ASN A 133 0.44 22.16 -22.52
C ASN A 133 1.73 21.36 -22.29
N VAL A 134 1.62 20.05 -22.40
CA VAL A 134 2.78 19.15 -22.48
C VAL A 134 3.21 19.05 -23.94
N SER A 135 4.52 19.11 -24.20
CA SER A 135 5.06 19.02 -25.57
C SER A 135 5.09 17.58 -26.10
N ASP A 136 5.18 17.41 -27.42
CA ASP A 136 5.26 16.07 -28.01
C ASP A 136 6.54 15.33 -27.60
N GLU A 137 7.64 16.05 -27.38
CA GLU A 137 8.88 15.48 -26.86
C GLU A 137 8.69 14.94 -25.44
N GLU A 138 8.09 15.73 -24.54
CA GLU A 138 7.77 15.30 -23.18
C GLU A 138 6.82 14.08 -23.18
N VAL A 139 5.84 14.07 -24.09
CA VAL A 139 4.92 12.94 -24.27
C VAL A 139 5.63 11.69 -24.79
N SER A 140 6.64 11.81 -25.65
CA SER A 140 7.42 10.65 -26.12
C SER A 140 8.12 9.92 -24.97
N HIS A 141 8.68 10.68 -24.01
CA HIS A 141 9.25 10.13 -22.79
C HIS A 141 8.20 9.42 -21.93
N LEU A 142 7.02 10.02 -21.78
CA LEU A 142 5.89 9.41 -21.07
C LEU A 142 5.44 8.10 -21.73
N ARG A 143 5.36 8.02 -23.06
CA ARG A 143 5.01 6.80 -23.78
C ARG A 143 6.03 5.69 -23.55
N ALA A 144 7.32 5.99 -23.65
CA ALA A 144 8.39 5.02 -23.36
C ALA A 144 8.28 4.47 -21.93
N PHE A 145 7.97 5.33 -20.95
CA PHE A 145 7.71 4.90 -19.58
C PHE A 145 6.49 3.97 -19.48
N PHE A 146 5.37 4.31 -20.11
CA PHE A 146 4.17 3.46 -20.08
C PHE A 146 4.35 2.13 -20.81
N GLU A 147 5.17 2.10 -21.87
CA GLU A 147 5.57 0.86 -22.54
C GLU A 147 6.32 -0.08 -21.58
N GLU A 148 7.27 0.46 -20.81
CA GLU A 148 8.01 -0.31 -19.80
C GLU A 148 7.08 -0.79 -18.67
N GLN A 149 6.20 0.09 -18.16
CA GLN A 149 5.22 -0.29 -17.13
C GLN A 149 4.25 -1.37 -17.62
N ALA A 150 3.87 -1.34 -18.91
CA ALA A 150 2.99 -2.35 -19.47
C ALA A 150 3.63 -3.75 -19.47
N LYS A 151 4.97 -3.83 -19.59
CA LYS A 151 5.73 -5.08 -19.53
C LYS A 151 5.95 -5.57 -18.08
N ALA A 152 5.99 -4.66 -17.12
CA ALA A 152 6.19 -5.00 -15.71
C ALA A 152 4.97 -5.74 -15.11
N GLU A 153 5.24 -6.65 -14.16
CA GLU A 153 4.17 -7.24 -13.36
C GLU A 153 3.54 -6.18 -12.44
N VAL A 154 2.21 -6.16 -12.39
CA VAL A 154 1.46 -5.23 -11.54
C VAL A 154 1.66 -5.66 -10.09
N LYS A 155 2.46 -4.91 -9.32
CA LYS A 155 2.64 -5.18 -7.89
C LYS A 155 1.28 -5.11 -7.18
N ALA A 156 0.98 -6.12 -6.38
CA ALA A 156 -0.21 -6.11 -5.53
C ALA A 156 -0.18 -4.91 -4.58
N SER A 157 -1.31 -4.21 -4.44
CA SER A 157 -1.35 -2.99 -3.62
C SER A 157 -1.09 -3.30 -2.15
N SER A 158 -0.26 -2.49 -1.49
CA SER A 158 0.02 -2.59 -0.05
C SER A 158 -1.15 -2.13 0.85
N THR A 159 -2.33 -1.89 0.28
CA THR A 159 -3.55 -1.45 0.99
C THR A 159 -3.92 -2.40 2.13
N GLY A 160 -3.78 -3.72 1.92
CA GLY A 160 -4.04 -4.72 2.97
C GLY A 160 -3.10 -4.57 4.16
N THR A 161 -1.81 -4.42 3.89
CA THR A 161 -0.78 -4.19 4.92
C THR A 161 -1.03 -2.90 5.70
N PHE A 162 -1.33 -1.80 5.00
CA PHE A 162 -1.65 -0.52 5.64
C PHE A 162 -2.89 -0.61 6.54
N THR A 163 -3.94 -1.31 6.08
CA THR A 163 -5.17 -1.51 6.86
C THR A 163 -4.91 -2.34 8.11
N ILE A 164 -4.12 -3.41 8.00
CA ILE A 164 -3.76 -4.27 9.14
C ILE A 164 -2.92 -3.50 10.15
N ILE A 165 -1.91 -2.75 9.69
CA ILE A 165 -1.05 -1.94 10.57
C ILE A 165 -1.86 -0.82 11.23
N GLY A 166 -2.71 -0.12 10.46
CA GLY A 166 -3.54 0.97 10.97
C GLY A 166 -4.55 0.50 12.01
N LEU A 167 -5.29 -0.57 11.71
CA LEU A 167 -6.28 -1.14 12.63
C LEU A 167 -5.60 -1.76 13.86
N GLY A 168 -4.51 -2.50 13.66
CA GLY A 168 -3.73 -3.10 14.74
C GLY A 168 -3.13 -2.04 15.67
N GLY A 169 -2.56 -0.98 15.11
CA GLY A 169 -2.04 0.16 15.85
C GLY A 169 -3.12 0.89 16.65
N PHE A 170 -4.29 1.14 16.04
CA PHE A 170 -5.43 1.76 16.71
C PHE A 170 -5.93 0.93 17.90
N VAL A 171 -6.16 -0.37 17.69
CA VAL A 171 -6.59 -1.29 18.76
C VAL A 171 -5.53 -1.38 19.86
N GLY A 172 -4.25 -1.48 19.49
CA GLY A 172 -3.14 -1.51 20.44
C GLY A 172 -3.08 -0.26 21.32
N ILE A 173 -3.24 0.92 20.71
CA ILE A 173 -3.30 2.21 21.43
C ILE A 173 -4.49 2.22 22.40
N LEU A 174 -5.67 1.78 21.97
CA LEU A 174 -6.85 1.73 22.86
C LEU A 174 -6.64 0.79 24.05
N ILE A 175 -6.00 -0.37 23.86
CA ILE A 175 -5.67 -1.29 24.95
C ILE A 175 -4.72 -0.64 25.94
N VAL A 176 -3.65 0.00 25.45
CA VAL A 176 -2.67 0.69 26.31
C VAL A 176 -3.34 1.83 27.10
N PHE A 177 -4.16 2.65 26.44
CA PHE A 177 -4.94 3.70 27.10
C PHE A 177 -5.90 3.12 28.14
N ASN A 178 -6.58 2.01 27.84
CA ASN A 178 -7.48 1.35 28.77
C ASN A 178 -6.73 0.86 30.03
N ILE A 179 -5.55 0.26 29.88
CA ILE A 179 -4.74 -0.23 31.01
C ILE A 179 -4.25 0.94 31.88
N ILE A 180 -3.69 1.99 31.27
CA ILE A 180 -3.16 3.15 31.99
C ILE A 180 -4.29 3.90 32.70
N TRP A 181 -5.40 4.15 32.01
CA TRP A 181 -6.52 4.93 32.54
C TRP A 181 -7.34 4.14 33.56
N SER A 182 -7.56 2.84 33.35
CA SER A 182 -8.21 1.99 34.36
C SER A 182 -7.37 1.91 35.63
N GLY A 183 -6.03 1.90 35.52
CA GLY A 183 -5.12 2.02 36.65
C GLY A 183 -5.31 3.32 37.43
N ARG A 184 -5.42 4.46 36.74
CA ARG A 184 -5.68 5.77 37.34
C ARG A 184 -7.06 5.84 38.00
N TYR A 185 -8.11 5.44 37.30
CA TYR A 185 -9.50 5.47 37.82
C TYR A 185 -9.65 4.57 39.04
N ARG A 186 -9.10 3.36 38.98
CA ARG A 186 -9.11 2.41 40.09
C ARG A 186 -8.30 2.91 41.28
N ASN A 187 -7.24 3.71 41.08
CA ASN A 187 -6.48 4.29 42.20
C ASN A 187 -7.20 5.48 42.86
N ARG A 188 -8.02 6.24 42.11
CA ARG A 188 -8.82 7.35 42.67
C ARG A 188 -10.04 6.88 43.46
N ASN A 189 -10.62 5.74 43.09
CA ASN A 189 -11.84 5.25 43.73
C ASN A 189 -11.57 4.38 44.97
N LYS A 190 -10.31 3.99 45.22
CA LYS A 190 -9.92 3.24 46.43
C LYS A 190 -10.32 4.00 47.70
N GLY A 191 -11.03 3.33 48.59
CA GLY A 191 -11.44 3.90 49.88
C GLY A 191 -12.61 4.88 49.81
N THR A 192 -13.27 5.01 48.65
CA THR A 192 -14.53 5.76 48.52
C THR A 192 -15.74 4.90 48.91
N ALA A 193 -16.87 5.53 49.22
CA ALA A 193 -18.13 4.82 49.48
C ALA A 193 -18.55 3.92 48.30
N HIS A 194 -18.22 4.30 47.07
CA HIS A 194 -18.45 3.48 45.88
C HIS A 194 -17.63 2.18 45.89
N ASP A 195 -16.36 2.22 46.31
CA ASP A 195 -15.52 1.01 46.45
C ASP A 195 -15.97 0.14 47.61
N ALA A 196 -16.42 0.73 48.72
CA ALA A 196 -17.00 0.00 49.85
C ALA A 196 -18.31 -0.72 49.46
N LEU A 197 -19.19 -0.05 48.70
CA LEU A 197 -20.41 -0.63 48.16
C LEU A 197 -20.11 -1.74 47.15
N TRP A 198 -19.18 -1.53 46.21
CA TRP A 198 -18.79 -2.55 45.23
C TRP A 198 -18.17 -3.79 45.90
N ARG A 199 -17.36 -3.61 46.95
CA ARG A 199 -16.77 -4.73 47.70
C ARG A 199 -17.77 -5.48 48.57
N ASN A 200 -18.80 -4.80 49.11
CA ASN A 200 -19.85 -5.44 49.90
C ASN A 200 -20.97 -6.06 49.06
N TYR A 201 -21.36 -5.42 47.94
CA TYR A 201 -22.55 -5.78 47.16
C TYR A 201 -22.26 -6.21 45.72
N GLY A 202 -21.09 -5.90 45.15
CA GLY A 202 -20.76 -6.08 43.72
C GLY A 202 -19.95 -7.34 43.38
N GLY A 203 -19.62 -8.19 44.34
CA GLY A 203 -18.76 -9.38 44.14
C GLY A 203 -19.42 -10.74 44.37
N LYS A 204 -20.66 -10.78 44.87
CA LYS A 204 -21.46 -12.01 44.95
C LYS A 204 -22.71 -11.75 44.13
N GLY A 205 -22.78 -12.40 42.96
CA GLY A 205 -23.94 -12.35 42.10
C GLY A 205 -25.21 -12.54 42.92
N GLY A 206 -26.14 -11.61 42.77
CA GLY A 206 -27.52 -11.84 43.18
C GLY A 206 -27.96 -13.16 42.57
N ARG A 207 -28.39 -14.07 43.45
CA ARG A 207 -29.20 -15.21 43.05
C ARG A 207 -30.59 -14.72 42.69
#